data_AF-A0A0G0SU15-F1
#
_entry.id   AF-A0A0G0SU15-F1
#
_cell.length_a   1.000
_cell.length_b   1.000
_cell.length_c   1.000
_cell.angle_alpha   90.00
_cell.angle_beta   90.00
_cell.angle_gamma   90.00
#
_symmetry.space_group_name_H-M   'P 1'
#
loop_
_entity.id
_entity.type
_entity.pdbx_description
1 polymer ?
#
loop_
_entity_poly.entity_id
_entity_poly.type
_entity_poly.pdbx_seq_one_letter_code
_entity_poly.pdbx_strand_id
1 'polypeptide(L)'
;RFDSQQRPRYYLCLVWFLGGLTGLALYKQHIYDHYFGFIYPVIFILIGLGINRLGKLLGSLLLAVLVYFSLLQNPFRWSPPRQLQTTQAITSSIIQSSQGQPYNFALLAKMNYDPGYLYFLTASKPSNYFHLRDKISDQLFVVCEPFQIDCTPINNPEWGIAAFGWAKIDKEWEINGIKIFKLIHNPTGT
;
A
#
# COMPACT_ATOMS: atom_id res chain seq x y z
N ARG A 1 -15.74 31.11 31.82
CA ARG A 1 -17.19 31.41 31.66
C ARG A 1 -17.53 31.17 30.19
N PHE A 2 -18.28 30.11 29.84
CA PHE A 2 -18.71 29.92 28.45
C PHE A 2 -19.79 30.96 28.17
N ASP A 3 -19.50 31.87 27.25
CA ASP A 3 -20.50 32.78 26.73
C ASP A 3 -21.62 31.95 26.06
N SER A 4 -22.88 32.29 26.29
CA SER A 4 -24.02 31.42 25.92
C SER A 4 -24.05 31.09 24.42
N GLN A 5 -23.50 31.98 23.59
CA GLN A 5 -23.38 31.81 22.14
C GLN A 5 -22.31 30.82 21.68
N GLN A 6 -21.31 30.47 22.50
CA GLN A 6 -20.27 29.53 22.08
C GLN A 6 -20.65 28.06 22.31
N ARG A 7 -21.60 27.79 23.22
CA ARG A 7 -22.04 26.42 23.55
C ARG A 7 -22.40 25.57 22.32
N PRO A 8 -23.20 26.06 21.34
CA PRO A 8 -23.57 25.26 20.17
C PRO A 8 -22.36 24.82 19.33
N ARG A 9 -21.31 25.64 19.27
CA ARG A 9 -20.10 25.36 18.47
C ARG A 9 -19.29 24.21 19.06
N TYR A 10 -19.15 24.16 20.38
CA TYR A 10 -18.49 23.03 21.06
C TYR A 10 -19.32 21.75 20.95
N TYR A 11 -20.65 21.84 21.08
CA TYR A 11 -21.52 20.67 20.89
C TYR A 11 -21.42 20.10 19.48
N LEU A 12 -21.40 20.95 18.45
CA LEU A 12 -21.19 20.49 17.07
C LEU A 12 -19.86 19.73 16.92
N CYS A 13 -18.78 20.29 17.46
CA CYS A 13 -17.46 19.63 17.40
C CYS A 13 -17.45 18.30 18.16
N LEU A 14 -18.08 18.24 19.34
CA LEU A 14 -18.16 17.00 20.13
C LEU A 14 -18.99 15.93 19.42
N VAL A 15 -20.15 16.30 18.86
CA VAL A 15 -21.00 15.37 18.11
C VAL A 15 -20.28 14.85 16.87
N TRP A 16 -19.59 15.73 16.12
CA TRP A 16 -18.78 15.30 14.97
C TRP A 16 -17.66 14.35 15.40
N PHE A 17 -16.87 14.72 16.41
CA PHE A 17 -15.76 13.90 16.88
C PHE A 17 -16.22 12.53 17.39
N LEU A 18 -17.19 12.50 18.32
CA LEU A 18 -17.69 11.27 18.92
C LEU A 18 -18.48 10.43 17.91
N GLY A 19 -19.27 11.06 17.05
CA GLY A 19 -19.99 10.38 15.98
C GLY A 19 -19.05 9.73 14.97
N GLY A 20 -17.99 10.44 14.56
CA GLY A 20 -16.95 9.91 13.69
C GLY A 20 -16.21 8.72 14.31
N LEU A 21 -15.80 8.84 15.58
CA LEU A 21 -15.16 7.75 16.31
C LEU A 21 -16.08 6.54 16.47
N THR A 22 -17.35 6.76 16.80
CA THR A 22 -18.33 5.68 16.93
C THR A 22 -18.56 4.98 15.60
N GLY A 23 -18.67 5.74 14.50
CA GLY A 23 -18.80 5.19 13.15
C GLY A 23 -17.60 4.31 12.76
N LEU A 24 -16.38 4.75 13.05
CA LEU A 24 -15.17 3.95 12.82
C LEU A 24 -15.09 2.76 13.78
N ALA A 25 -15.48 2.90 15.04
CA ALA A 25 -15.45 1.80 16.01
C ALA A 25 -16.44 0.67 15.66
N LEU A 26 -17.57 1.01 15.02
CA LEU A 26 -18.55 0.05 14.53
C LEU A 26 -18.19 -0.53 13.15
N TYR A 27 -17.13 -0.03 12.51
CA TYR A 27 -16.68 -0.51 11.21
C TYR A 27 -16.05 -1.90 11.34
N LYS A 28 -16.58 -2.87 10.58
CA LYS A 28 -16.21 -4.28 10.69
C LYS A 28 -15.00 -4.69 9.84
N GLN A 29 -14.49 -3.81 8.98
CA GLN A 29 -13.34 -4.08 8.12
C GLN A 29 -12.07 -3.42 8.67
N HIS A 30 -10.94 -3.64 8.00
CA HIS A 30 -9.68 -3.01 8.36
C HIS A 30 -9.79 -1.47 8.28
N ILE A 31 -9.45 -0.80 9.39
CA ILE A 31 -9.39 0.65 9.47
C ILE A 31 -7.99 1.08 9.05
N TYR A 32 -7.90 1.93 8.03
CA TYR A 32 -6.64 2.50 7.56
C TYR A 32 -6.52 3.96 7.99
N ASP A 33 -5.31 4.48 8.14
CA ASP A 33 -5.05 5.85 8.64
C ASP A 33 -5.80 6.94 7.87
N HIS A 34 -6.02 6.75 6.56
CA HIS A 34 -6.73 7.72 5.73
C HIS A 34 -8.24 7.81 6.04
N TYR A 35 -8.81 6.83 6.76
CA TYR A 35 -10.21 6.83 7.16
C TYR A 35 -10.47 7.89 8.24
N PHE A 36 -9.43 8.30 8.98
CA PHE A 36 -9.53 9.39 9.96
C PHE A 36 -9.53 10.79 9.31
N GLY A 37 -9.37 10.88 7.99
CA GLY A 37 -9.27 12.14 7.25
C GLY A 37 -10.43 13.11 7.54
N PHE A 38 -11.65 12.59 7.72
CA PHE A 38 -12.82 13.42 8.04
C PHE A 38 -12.91 13.83 9.54
N ILE A 39 -12.16 13.18 10.44
CA ILE A 39 -12.11 13.51 11.88
C ILE A 39 -11.01 14.53 12.17
N TYR A 40 -9.94 14.56 11.37
CA TYR A 40 -8.82 15.49 11.58
C TYR A 40 -9.24 16.97 11.71
N PRO A 41 -10.14 17.54 10.87
CA PRO A 41 -10.53 18.93 11.00
C PRO A 41 -11.10 19.27 12.38
N VAL A 42 -11.95 18.41 12.94
CA VAL A 42 -12.57 18.67 14.25
C VAL A 42 -11.57 18.55 15.39
N ILE A 43 -10.58 17.66 15.28
CA ILE A 43 -9.46 17.58 16.25
C ILE A 43 -8.69 18.90 16.26
N PHE A 44 -8.32 19.44 15.10
CA PHE A 44 -7.58 20.71 15.02
C PHE A 44 -8.40 21.90 15.54
N ILE A 45 -9.72 21.94 15.27
CA ILE A 45 -10.61 22.98 15.80
C ILE A 45 -10.66 22.90 17.34
N LEU A 46 -10.83 21.70 17.91
CA LEU A 46 -10.87 21.49 19.36
C LEU A 46 -9.54 21.88 20.03
N ILE A 47 -8.40 21.51 19.43
CA ILE A 47 -7.07 21.91 19.89
C ILE A 47 -6.93 23.43 19.86
N GLY A 48 -7.29 24.09 18.75
CA GLY A 48 -7.22 25.54 18.62
C GLY A 48 -8.10 26.28 19.64
N LEU A 49 -9.32 25.79 19.88
CA LEU A 49 -10.21 26.31 20.92
C LEU A 49 -9.60 26.12 22.32
N GLY A 50 -8.94 24.99 22.58
CA GLY A 50 -8.22 24.72 23.83
C GLY A 50 -7.03 25.67 24.03
N ILE A 51 -6.19 25.83 23.02
CA ILE A 51 -5.04 26.76 23.02
C ILE A 51 -5.49 28.19 23.30
N ASN A 52 -6.59 28.63 22.71
CA ASN A 52 -7.13 29.99 22.92
C ASN A 52 -7.58 30.26 24.37
N ARG A 53 -7.76 29.21 25.19
CA ARG A 53 -8.03 29.37 26.64
C ARG A 53 -6.75 29.51 27.46
N LEU A 54 -5.61 29.11 26.92
CA LEU A 54 -4.31 29.32 27.53
C LEU A 54 -3.91 30.78 27.23
N GLY A 55 -3.49 31.54 28.24
CA GLY A 55 -3.05 32.92 28.03
C GLY A 55 -2.00 33.02 26.91
N LYS A 56 -1.92 34.18 26.23
CA LYS A 56 -1.16 34.37 24.97
C LYS A 56 0.21 33.69 24.96
N LEU A 57 1.02 33.89 26.00
CA LEU A 57 2.35 33.29 26.13
C LEU A 57 2.33 31.76 26.08
N LEU A 58 1.52 31.13 26.93
CA LEU A 58 1.42 29.67 27.03
C LEU A 58 0.78 29.07 25.77
N GLY A 59 -0.25 29.73 25.23
CA GLY A 59 -0.89 29.31 23.99
C GLY A 59 0.05 29.37 22.78
N SER A 60 0.81 30.47 22.63
CA SER A 60 1.83 30.60 21.58
C SER A 60 2.96 29.59 21.75
N LEU A 61 3.43 29.35 22.98
CA LEU A 61 4.45 28.32 23.25
C LEU A 61 3.96 26.94 22.84
N LEU A 62 2.74 26.56 23.24
CA LEU A 62 2.16 25.25 22.88
C LEU A 62 1.97 25.11 21.37
N LEU A 63 1.49 26.16 20.70
CA LEU A 63 1.37 26.16 19.24
C LEU A 63 2.74 25.98 18.56
N ALA A 64 3.77 26.69 19.03
CA ALA A 64 5.13 26.55 18.51
C ALA A 64 5.67 25.12 18.67
N VAL A 65 5.42 24.50 19.83
CA VAL A 65 5.81 23.09 20.10
C VAL A 65 5.09 22.13 19.13
N LEU A 66 3.77 22.29 18.93
CA LEU A 66 3.01 21.44 18.02
C LEU A 66 3.47 21.58 16.56
N VAL A 67 3.72 22.81 16.12
CA VAL A 67 4.26 23.08 14.78
C VAL A 67 5.65 22.47 14.63
N TYR A 68 6.52 22.63 15.63
CA TYR A 68 7.85 22.04 15.64
C TYR A 68 7.80 20.51 15.47
N PHE A 69 6.96 19.81 16.27
CA PHE A 69 6.80 18.36 16.14
C PHE A 69 6.18 17.93 14.81
N SER A 70 5.22 18.70 14.28
CA SER A 70 4.62 18.44 12.96
C SER A 70 5.66 18.53 11.84
N LEU A 71 6.57 19.49 11.91
CA LEU A 71 7.68 19.62 10.96
C LEU A 71 8.73 18.51 11.17
N LEU A 72 9.02 18.13 12.42
CA LEU A 72 9.97 17.05 12.71
C LEU A 72 9.50 15.69 12.18
N GLN A 73 8.19 15.40 12.28
CA GLN A 73 7.60 14.12 11.85
C GLN A 73 7.06 14.17 10.41
N ASN A 74 7.46 15.17 9.63
CA ASN A 74 6.98 15.32 8.27
C ASN A 74 7.56 14.22 7.34
N PRO A 75 6.72 13.45 6.62
CA PRO A 75 7.15 12.44 5.65
C PRO A 75 8.13 12.94 4.59
N PHE A 76 8.12 14.23 4.27
CA PHE A 76 9.03 14.86 3.29
C PHE A 76 10.51 14.88 3.74
N ARG A 77 10.80 14.53 4.99
CA ARG A 77 12.17 14.38 5.48
C ARG A 77 12.89 13.16 4.92
N TRP A 78 12.14 12.16 4.45
CA TRP A 78 12.69 10.94 3.88
C TRP A 78 12.51 10.95 2.37
N SER A 79 13.48 10.38 1.65
CA SER A 79 13.33 10.20 0.21
C SER A 79 12.12 9.29 -0.05
N PRO A 80 11.22 9.63 -0.99
CA PRO A 80 10.08 8.78 -1.28
C PRO A 80 10.57 7.42 -1.76
N PRO A 81 9.86 6.33 -1.43
CA PRO A 81 10.17 5.03 -1.98
C PRO A 81 9.99 5.12 -3.50
N ARG A 82 11.02 4.75 -4.26
CA ARG A 82 11.04 4.83 -5.74
C ARG A 82 10.19 3.71 -6.37
N GLN A 83 8.95 3.56 -5.90
CA GLN A 83 8.07 2.44 -6.23
C GLN A 83 7.81 2.37 -7.73
N LEU A 84 7.42 3.49 -8.36
CA LEU A 84 7.18 3.56 -9.80
C LEU A 84 8.40 3.08 -10.62
N GLN A 85 9.58 3.60 -10.31
CA GLN A 85 10.82 3.25 -11.00
C GLN A 85 11.19 1.79 -10.78
N THR A 86 10.98 1.28 -9.56
CA THR A 86 11.23 -0.12 -9.20
C THR A 86 10.29 -1.06 -9.93
N THR A 87 8.98 -0.75 -9.96
CA THR A 87 7.99 -1.50 -10.72
C THR A 87 8.34 -1.53 -12.20
N GLN A 88 8.69 -0.38 -12.79
CA GLN A 88 9.12 -0.30 -14.19
C GLN A 88 10.36 -1.16 -14.48
N ALA A 89 11.36 -1.12 -13.59
CA ALA A 89 12.57 -1.94 -13.72
C ALA A 89 12.24 -3.44 -13.64
N ILE A 90 11.40 -3.84 -12.69
CA ILE A 90 10.95 -5.22 -12.52
C ILE A 90 10.19 -5.70 -13.75
N THR A 91 9.19 -4.95 -14.22
CA THR A 91 8.39 -5.37 -15.39
C THR A 91 9.23 -5.40 -16.66
N SER A 92 10.16 -4.45 -16.84
CA SER A 92 11.10 -4.47 -17.97
C SER A 92 12.01 -5.70 -17.93
N SER A 93 12.51 -6.05 -16.74
CA SER A 93 13.32 -7.25 -16.53
C SER A 93 12.55 -8.54 -16.83
N ILE A 94 11.27 -8.59 -16.46
CA ILE A 94 10.37 -9.73 -16.79
C ILE A 94 10.15 -9.81 -18.31
N ILE A 95 9.79 -8.71 -18.95
CA ILE A 95 9.56 -8.66 -20.41
C ILE A 95 10.80 -9.14 -21.16
N GLN A 96 11.99 -8.65 -20.80
CA GLN A 96 13.24 -9.11 -21.39
C GLN A 96 13.49 -10.60 -21.13
N SER A 97 13.27 -11.06 -19.90
CA SER A 97 13.49 -12.45 -19.50
C SER A 97 12.49 -13.44 -20.11
N SER A 98 11.33 -12.96 -20.56
CA SER A 98 10.35 -13.77 -21.28
C SER A 98 10.80 -14.15 -22.70
N GLN A 99 11.84 -13.49 -23.22
CA GLN A 99 12.39 -13.74 -24.57
C GLN A 99 11.34 -13.66 -25.67
N GLY A 100 10.33 -12.80 -25.50
CA GLY A 100 9.24 -12.65 -26.47
C GLY A 100 8.22 -13.81 -26.47
N GLN A 101 8.35 -14.78 -25.57
CA GLN A 101 7.39 -15.87 -25.44
C GLN A 101 6.21 -15.45 -24.56
N PRO A 102 5.01 -16.05 -24.75
CA PRO A 102 3.87 -15.86 -23.84
C PRO A 102 4.24 -16.15 -22.39
N TYR A 103 3.73 -15.35 -21.47
CA TYR A 103 3.95 -15.55 -20.03
C TYR A 103 2.75 -15.15 -19.18
N ASN A 104 2.65 -15.75 -18.00
CA ASN A 104 1.73 -15.34 -16.93
C ASN A 104 2.47 -14.56 -15.84
N PHE A 105 1.69 -13.93 -14.95
CA PHE A 105 2.21 -13.16 -13.82
C PHE A 105 1.45 -13.49 -12.53
N ALA A 106 2.15 -13.50 -11.41
CA ALA A 106 1.59 -13.57 -10.07
C ALA A 106 2.36 -12.67 -9.10
N LEU A 107 1.67 -12.16 -8.07
CA LEU A 107 2.27 -11.35 -7.01
C LEU A 107 2.13 -12.06 -5.66
N LEU A 108 3.26 -12.21 -4.97
CA LEU A 108 3.33 -12.54 -3.56
C LEU A 108 3.61 -11.26 -2.77
N ALA A 109 2.60 -10.73 -2.10
CA ALA A 109 2.73 -9.54 -1.24
C ALA A 109 1.70 -9.57 -0.11
N LYS A 110 2.04 -8.98 1.06
CA LYS A 110 1.10 -8.86 2.18
C LYS A 110 0.15 -7.67 2.06
N MET A 111 0.69 -6.53 1.61
CA MET A 111 0.03 -5.22 1.67
C MET A 111 -0.06 -4.53 0.30
N ASN A 112 0.26 -5.26 -0.78
CA ASN A 112 0.25 -4.73 -2.12
C ASN A 112 -0.57 -5.62 -3.06
N TYR A 113 -0.93 -5.07 -4.21
CA TYR A 113 -1.75 -5.74 -5.22
C TYR A 113 -1.05 -5.67 -6.59
N ASP A 114 -1.37 -6.63 -7.45
CA ASP A 114 -0.77 -6.76 -8.77
C ASP A 114 -1.06 -5.66 -9.82
N PRO A 115 -2.09 -4.76 -9.72
CA PRO A 115 -2.41 -3.86 -10.82
C PRO A 115 -1.27 -2.92 -11.24
N GLY A 116 -0.41 -2.52 -10.29
CA GLY A 116 0.76 -1.69 -10.59
C GLY A 116 1.74 -2.37 -11.56
N TYR A 117 1.98 -3.67 -11.39
CA TYR A 117 2.80 -4.46 -12.30
C TYR A 117 2.06 -4.74 -13.61
N LEU A 118 0.79 -5.15 -13.52
CA LEU A 118 -0.03 -5.49 -14.69
C LEU A 118 -0.17 -4.31 -15.66
N TYR A 119 -0.25 -3.08 -15.16
CA TYR A 119 -0.25 -1.88 -16.01
C TYR A 119 0.95 -1.85 -16.97
N PHE A 120 2.18 -2.04 -16.47
CA PHE A 120 3.37 -2.00 -17.32
C PHE A 120 3.53 -3.25 -18.19
N LEU A 121 3.15 -4.42 -17.68
CA LEU A 121 3.20 -5.67 -18.46
C LEU A 121 2.25 -5.62 -19.66
N THR A 122 1.04 -5.08 -19.47
CA THR A 122 0.03 -4.95 -20.54
C THR A 122 0.28 -3.78 -21.48
N ALA A 123 0.90 -2.70 -21.00
CA ALA A 123 1.24 -1.52 -21.82
C ALA A 123 2.39 -1.80 -22.80
N SER A 124 3.25 -2.79 -22.54
CA SER A 124 4.31 -3.19 -23.46
C SER A 124 3.73 -3.71 -24.79
N LYS A 125 4.33 -3.34 -25.93
CA LYS A 125 3.86 -3.77 -27.27
C LYS A 125 4.98 -4.45 -28.06
N PRO A 126 4.76 -5.67 -28.60
CA PRO A 126 3.59 -6.52 -28.34
C PRO A 126 3.57 -7.02 -26.89
N SER A 127 2.38 -7.04 -26.28
CA SER A 127 2.21 -7.60 -24.94
C SER A 127 2.13 -9.12 -25.07
N ASN A 128 3.15 -9.81 -24.58
CA ASN A 128 3.16 -11.28 -24.48
C ASN A 128 2.64 -11.77 -23.12
N TYR A 129 2.13 -10.85 -22.30
CA TYR A 129 1.43 -11.19 -21.07
C TYR A 129 0.02 -11.71 -21.36
N PHE A 130 -0.36 -12.81 -20.70
CA PHE A 130 -1.71 -13.36 -20.70
C PHE A 130 -2.20 -13.57 -19.26
N HIS A 131 -3.47 -13.26 -18.99
CA HIS A 131 -4.09 -13.65 -17.74
C HIS A 131 -4.26 -15.17 -17.70
N LEU A 132 -4.02 -15.77 -16.52
CA LEU A 132 -4.12 -17.23 -16.32
C LEU A 132 -5.49 -17.82 -16.67
N ARG A 133 -6.57 -17.03 -16.54
CA ARG A 133 -7.92 -17.44 -16.93
C ARG A 133 -8.10 -17.57 -18.43
N ASP A 134 -7.34 -16.80 -19.21
CA ASP A 134 -7.47 -16.77 -20.66
C ASP A 134 -6.51 -17.78 -21.31
N LYS A 135 -5.29 -17.89 -20.76
CA LYS A 135 -4.25 -18.81 -21.24
C LYS A 135 -3.24 -19.11 -20.14
N ILE A 136 -3.07 -20.39 -19.84
CA ILE A 136 -1.90 -20.88 -19.09
C ILE A 136 -0.76 -21.02 -20.09
N SER A 137 0.33 -20.29 -19.86
CA SER A 137 1.53 -20.29 -20.70
C SER A 137 2.58 -21.27 -20.17
N ASP A 138 3.74 -21.36 -20.83
CA ASP A 138 4.83 -22.25 -20.40
C ASP A 138 5.72 -21.65 -19.31
N GLN A 139 5.51 -20.37 -18.97
CA GLN A 139 6.30 -19.68 -17.95
C GLN A 139 5.44 -18.73 -17.10
N LEU A 140 5.68 -18.74 -15.80
CA LEU A 140 5.05 -17.83 -14.85
C LEU A 140 6.13 -16.97 -14.20
N PHE A 141 5.98 -15.66 -14.27
CA PHE A 141 6.80 -14.74 -13.48
C PHE A 141 6.10 -14.41 -12.17
N VAL A 142 6.77 -14.69 -11.05
CA VAL A 142 6.29 -14.37 -9.71
C VAL A 142 7.14 -13.26 -9.15
N VAL A 143 6.51 -12.13 -8.81
CA VAL A 143 7.18 -11.08 -8.03
C VAL A 143 6.83 -11.30 -6.56
N CYS A 144 7.83 -11.31 -5.70
CA CYS A 144 7.66 -11.41 -4.26
C CYS A 144 8.23 -10.19 -3.55
N GLU A 145 7.36 -9.51 -2.80
CA GLU A 145 7.73 -8.40 -1.94
C GLU A 145 7.95 -8.94 -0.52
N PRO A 146 9.19 -9.10 -0.05
CA PRO A 146 9.52 -9.86 1.17
C PRO A 146 9.11 -9.17 2.48
N PHE A 147 8.17 -8.24 2.44
CA PHE A 147 7.65 -7.57 3.63
C PHE A 147 6.55 -8.43 4.28
N GLN A 148 6.88 -9.03 5.43
CA GLN A 148 5.97 -9.84 6.26
C GLN A 148 5.40 -11.10 5.59
N ILE A 149 6.09 -11.61 4.55
CA ILE A 149 5.77 -12.89 3.90
C ILE A 149 7.04 -13.62 3.50
N ASP A 150 6.94 -14.94 3.42
CA ASP A 150 7.99 -15.80 2.89
C ASP A 150 7.88 -15.90 1.36
N CYS A 151 9.01 -15.68 0.67
CA CYS A 151 9.09 -15.77 -0.79
C CYS A 151 9.32 -17.21 -1.26
N THR A 152 8.34 -18.08 -1.02
CA THR A 152 8.35 -19.47 -1.48
C THR A 152 7.27 -19.66 -2.53
N PRO A 153 7.59 -19.53 -3.83
CA PRO A 153 6.59 -19.61 -4.89
C PRO A 153 6.20 -21.06 -5.24
N ILE A 154 7.03 -22.06 -4.94
CA ILE A 154 6.69 -23.46 -5.21
C ILE A 154 5.65 -23.94 -4.18
N ASN A 155 4.58 -24.56 -4.65
CA ASN A 155 3.44 -25.03 -3.84
C ASN A 155 2.75 -23.92 -3.02
N ASN A 156 2.87 -22.67 -3.46
CA ASN A 156 2.21 -21.56 -2.79
C ASN A 156 0.69 -21.58 -3.08
N PRO A 157 -0.17 -21.33 -2.08
CA PRO A 157 -1.62 -21.32 -2.28
C PRO A 157 -2.15 -20.04 -2.95
N GLU A 158 -1.30 -19.05 -3.23
CA GLU A 158 -1.69 -17.88 -4.03
C GLU A 158 -2.28 -18.34 -5.38
N TRP A 159 -3.42 -17.75 -5.75
CA TRP A 159 -4.24 -18.22 -6.87
C TRP A 159 -3.48 -18.28 -8.20
N GLY A 160 -2.68 -17.25 -8.53
CA GLY A 160 -1.91 -17.20 -9.76
C GLY A 160 -0.86 -18.31 -9.85
N ILE A 161 -0.20 -18.62 -8.74
CA ILE A 161 0.75 -19.73 -8.65
C ILE A 161 0.03 -21.08 -8.69
N ALA A 162 -1.00 -21.26 -7.86
CA ALA A 162 -1.72 -22.52 -7.76
C ALA A 162 -2.43 -22.89 -9.09
N ALA A 163 -2.98 -21.90 -9.79
CA ALA A 163 -3.63 -22.11 -11.09
C ALA A 163 -2.64 -22.43 -12.22
N PHE A 164 -1.39 -21.98 -12.12
CA PHE A 164 -0.34 -22.34 -13.07
C PHE A 164 0.04 -23.83 -12.96
N GLY A 165 -0.11 -24.42 -11.77
CA GLY A 165 0.06 -25.84 -11.53
C GLY A 165 1.46 -26.21 -11.04
N TRP A 166 1.85 -27.48 -11.20
CA TRP A 166 3.14 -27.97 -10.75
C TRP A 166 4.28 -27.32 -11.54
N ALA A 167 5.17 -26.66 -10.81
CA ALA A 167 6.24 -25.88 -11.40
C ALA A 167 7.55 -26.05 -10.63
N LYS A 168 8.64 -25.65 -11.27
CA LYS A 168 9.95 -25.48 -10.65
C LYS A 168 10.52 -24.11 -11.01
N ILE A 169 11.46 -23.64 -10.19
CA ILE A 169 12.16 -22.37 -10.44
C ILE A 169 13.18 -22.59 -11.55
N ASP A 170 13.02 -21.88 -12.66
CA ASP A 170 14.00 -21.78 -13.76
C ASP A 170 15.07 -20.74 -13.42
N LYS A 171 14.64 -19.57 -12.92
CA LYS A 171 15.52 -18.45 -12.55
C LYS A 171 14.98 -17.66 -11.35
N GLU A 172 15.89 -17.09 -10.58
CA GLU A 172 15.61 -16.14 -9.50
C GLU A 172 16.58 -14.95 -9.64
N TRP A 173 16.07 -13.74 -9.42
CA TRP A 173 16.89 -12.53 -9.31
C TRP A 173 16.19 -11.51 -8.41
N GLU A 174 16.90 -10.41 -8.10
CA GLU A 174 16.40 -9.39 -7.18
C GLU A 174 16.61 -7.98 -7.76
N ILE A 175 15.62 -7.10 -7.56
CA ILE A 175 15.70 -5.67 -7.88
C ILE A 175 15.21 -4.88 -6.67
N ASN A 176 16.08 -4.06 -6.09
CA ASN A 176 15.75 -3.19 -4.94
C ASN A 176 15.11 -3.95 -3.76
N GLY A 177 15.61 -5.14 -3.40
CA GLY A 177 15.04 -5.94 -2.31
C GLY A 177 13.79 -6.73 -2.68
N ILE A 178 13.29 -6.63 -3.92
CA ILE A 178 12.13 -7.39 -4.40
C ILE A 178 12.61 -8.58 -5.21
N LYS A 179 12.15 -9.78 -4.85
CA LYS A 179 12.53 -11.02 -5.52
C LYS A 179 11.66 -11.28 -6.72
N ILE A 180 12.24 -11.78 -7.79
CA ILE A 180 11.54 -12.17 -9.00
C ILE A 180 11.93 -13.60 -9.34
N PHE A 181 10.94 -14.44 -9.56
CA PHE A 181 11.10 -15.83 -9.93
C PHE A 181 10.50 -16.04 -11.32
N LYS A 182 11.20 -16.81 -12.15
CA LYS A 182 10.65 -17.42 -13.35
C LYS A 182 10.41 -18.88 -13.07
N LEU A 183 9.15 -19.30 -13.18
CA LEU A 183 8.72 -20.67 -13.04
C LEU A 183 8.40 -21.27 -14.40
N ILE A 184 8.63 -22.58 -14.53
CA ILE A 184 8.24 -23.39 -15.69
C ILE A 184 7.53 -24.66 -15.20
N HIS A 185 6.70 -25.25 -16.05
CA HIS A 185 5.98 -26.49 -15.73
C HIS A 185 6.93 -27.62 -15.31
N ASN A 186 6.55 -28.35 -14.26
CA ASN A 186 7.25 -29.52 -13.76
C ASN A 186 6.25 -30.67 -13.48
N PRO A 187 5.66 -31.27 -14.52
CA PRO A 187 4.61 -32.28 -14.36
C PRO A 187 5.07 -33.56 -13.67
N THR A 188 6.39 -33.80 -13.57
CA THR A 188 6.95 -34.97 -12.87
C THR A 188 7.14 -34.76 -11.37
N GLY A 189 7.06 -33.51 -10.87
CA GLY A 189 7.23 -33.20 -9.45
C GLY A 189 8.62 -33.48 -8.86
N THR A 190 9.59 -33.86 -9.70
CA THR A 190 11.00 -34.13 -9.37
C THR A 190 11.87 -32.91 -9.56
#